data_AF-A0A382K7H0-F1
#
_entry.id   AF-A0A382K7H0-F1
#
_cell.length_a   1.000
_cell.length_b   1.000
_cell.length_c   1.000
_cell.angle_alpha   90.00
_cell.angle_beta   90.00
_cell.angle_gamma   90.00
#
_symmetry.space_group_name_H-M   'P 1'
#
loop_
_entity.id
_entity.type
_entity.pdbx_description
1 polymer ?
#
loop_
_entity_poly.entity_id
_entity_poly.type
_entity_poly.pdbx_seq_one_letter_code
_entity_poly.pdbx_strand_id
1 'polypeptide(L)'
;ELEGDLREEADLYRQNLIETVAEFDDEALEVWMECGDLSRDLLNRAIRKGVLAGKIFPAYSGSSLHNKGVQLVIDGVVDFLPSPLDSPEVRGHIPESEKELIRHVQKDKSLCALAFKTATDQHGELTYVRVYTGKLKSSSGVFNPRVGRMERITRIFRMFSNDRDPVDSAGPGEIVTVIGFKKTVTGDTLCEKQDPIQLESMQFPEPVVSVAIEPKTSADRDKLEEVLQRLAKDDPTFRVTSDIETGQTLIHAMGELHAEILLHRITQEFRVPASTGEPRVAYRESLNMTTRGDEESQIKVGEKTLFGHVVVELRKNPKSVTPSYREELDPVLAKELKPYLPSIKEGLLSAAGSGPIAGYPMVYLDVVLVGGSVSPDSDERAYSMSAATAVRKAYGGGKPALLEPHMQFEVTVPEQFMGDVINDLNSR
;
A
#
# COMPACT_ATOMS: atom_id res chain seq x y z
N GLU A 1 -51.33 -1.80 18.82
CA GLU A 1 -52.03 -1.24 20.00
C GLU A 1 -51.00 -1.11 21.10
N LEU A 2 -50.65 0.12 21.46
CA LEU A 2 -49.74 0.43 22.58
C LEU A 2 -50.61 0.92 23.74
N GLU A 3 -50.29 0.51 24.96
CA GLU A 3 -51.04 0.85 26.18
C GLU A 3 -50.14 1.58 27.19
N GLY A 4 -50.75 2.44 28.01
CA GLY A 4 -50.08 3.16 29.10
C GLY A 4 -48.89 4.01 28.62
N ASP A 5 -47.81 4.00 29.39
CA ASP A 5 -46.61 4.82 29.20
C ASP A 5 -45.97 4.64 27.81
N LEU A 6 -46.05 3.44 27.23
CA LEU A 6 -45.50 3.16 25.88
C LEU A 6 -46.23 3.92 24.77
N ARG A 7 -47.51 4.23 24.97
CA ARG A 7 -48.28 5.04 24.01
C ARG A 7 -47.85 6.50 24.08
N GLU A 8 -47.68 7.03 25.29
CA GLU A 8 -47.24 8.41 25.50
C GLU A 8 -45.81 8.63 24.94
N GLU A 9 -44.90 7.68 25.19
CA GLU A 9 -43.57 7.71 24.59
C GLU A 9 -43.61 7.65 23.05
N ALA A 10 -44.43 6.75 22.49
CA ALA A 10 -44.55 6.62 21.04
C ALA A 10 -45.10 7.90 20.39
N ASP A 11 -46.09 8.55 21.01
CA ASP A 11 -46.67 9.80 20.52
C ASP A 11 -45.64 10.94 20.57
N LEU A 12 -44.83 11.03 21.65
CA LEU A 12 -43.73 11.99 21.77
C LEU A 12 -42.67 11.79 20.67
N TYR A 13 -42.18 10.56 20.48
CA TYR A 13 -41.18 10.28 19.45
C TYR A 13 -41.73 10.49 18.05
N ARG A 14 -43.02 10.20 17.82
CA ARG A 14 -43.67 10.49 16.54
C ARG A 14 -43.74 11.98 16.26
N GLN A 15 -44.05 12.81 17.25
CA GLN A 15 -44.04 14.27 17.09
C GLN A 15 -42.64 14.78 16.75
N ASN A 16 -41.62 14.35 17.50
CA ASN A 16 -40.22 14.71 17.21
C ASN A 16 -39.79 14.28 15.81
N LEU A 17 -40.21 13.09 15.37
CA LEU A 17 -39.96 12.61 14.01
C LEU A 17 -40.59 13.55 12.97
N ILE A 18 -41.87 13.89 13.12
CA ILE A 18 -42.60 14.75 12.19
C ILE A 18 -41.98 16.15 12.12
N GLU A 19 -41.66 16.74 13.26
CA GLU A 19 -41.01 18.05 13.33
C GLU A 19 -39.67 18.02 12.58
N THR A 20 -38.85 16.99 12.81
CA THR A 20 -37.54 16.86 12.16
C THR A 20 -37.65 16.66 10.65
N VAL A 21 -38.58 15.81 10.20
CA VAL A 21 -38.69 15.44 8.77
C VAL A 21 -39.42 16.49 7.93
N ALA A 22 -40.32 17.27 8.54
CA ALA A 22 -41.06 18.34 7.86
C ALA A 22 -40.12 19.37 7.22
N GLU A 23 -38.96 19.65 7.82
CA GLU A 23 -37.95 20.56 7.28
C GLU A 23 -37.39 20.17 5.91
N PHE A 24 -37.54 18.90 5.50
CA PHE A 24 -36.99 18.37 4.25
C PHE A 24 -37.98 18.39 3.07
N ASP A 25 -39.22 18.82 3.30
CA ASP A 25 -40.26 18.86 2.28
C ASP A 25 -41.22 20.03 2.54
N ASP A 26 -41.17 21.07 1.70
CA ASP A 26 -41.94 22.31 1.87
C ASP A 26 -43.46 22.05 2.03
N GLU A 27 -44.02 21.09 1.27
CA GLU A 27 -45.44 20.73 1.37
C GLU A 27 -45.73 20.02 2.71
N ALA A 28 -44.80 19.22 3.22
CA ALA A 28 -44.94 18.62 4.54
C ALA A 28 -44.85 19.69 5.65
N LEU A 29 -43.95 20.67 5.52
CA LEU A 29 -43.82 21.77 6.47
C LEU A 29 -45.10 22.60 6.57
N GLU A 30 -45.68 22.98 5.42
CA GLU A 30 -46.94 23.73 5.36
C GLU A 30 -48.09 22.95 6.02
N VAL A 31 -48.28 21.69 5.63
CA VAL A 31 -49.35 20.84 6.18
C VAL A 31 -49.18 20.63 7.68
N TRP A 32 -47.94 20.45 8.15
CA TRP A 32 -47.66 20.30 9.57
C TRP A 32 -47.94 21.58 10.36
N MET A 33 -47.56 22.76 9.85
CA MET A 33 -47.87 24.05 10.50
C MET A 33 -49.38 24.31 10.60
N GLU A 34 -50.16 23.87 9.62
CA GLU A 34 -51.62 24.04 9.62
C GLU A 34 -52.37 23.00 10.47
N CYS A 35 -52.02 21.72 10.31
CA CYS A 35 -52.80 20.60 10.83
C CYS A 35 -52.15 19.90 12.03
N GLY A 36 -50.87 20.15 12.31
CA GLY A 36 -50.10 19.50 13.37
C GLY A 36 -49.75 18.03 13.12
N ASP A 37 -50.13 17.46 11.96
CA ASP A 37 -49.89 16.07 11.60
C ASP A 37 -49.68 15.89 10.09
N LEU A 38 -49.03 14.79 9.70
CA LEU A 38 -48.74 14.43 8.31
C LEU A 38 -49.43 13.13 7.90
N SER A 39 -49.88 13.09 6.65
CA SER A 39 -50.27 11.82 6.03
C SER A 39 -49.06 10.88 5.93
N ARG A 40 -49.31 9.57 5.94
CA ARG A 40 -48.24 8.57 5.84
C ARG A 40 -47.37 8.76 4.59
N ASP A 41 -48.00 9.12 3.47
CA ASP A 41 -47.30 9.32 2.20
C ASP A 41 -46.39 10.56 2.24
N LEU A 42 -46.90 11.67 2.78
CA LEU A 42 -46.10 12.89 2.99
C LEU A 42 -44.92 12.63 3.93
N LEU A 43 -45.19 11.94 5.04
CA LEU A 43 -44.17 11.57 6.02
C LEU A 43 -43.08 10.71 5.40
N ASN A 44 -43.44 9.65 4.67
CA ASN A 44 -42.49 8.76 4.02
C ASN A 44 -41.67 9.49 2.95
N ARG A 45 -42.30 10.38 2.18
CA ARG A 45 -41.63 11.20 1.16
C ARG A 45 -40.62 12.16 1.79
N ALA A 46 -40.99 12.82 2.88
CA ALA A 46 -40.12 13.73 3.61
C ALA A 46 -38.92 13.00 4.23
N ILE A 47 -39.15 11.84 4.87
CA ILE A 47 -38.09 10.96 5.36
C ILE A 47 -37.14 10.59 4.22
N ARG A 48 -37.67 10.10 3.09
CA ARG A 48 -36.85 9.71 1.94
C ARG A 48 -36.00 10.87 1.43
N LYS A 49 -36.54 12.09 1.30
CA LYS A 49 -35.77 13.28 0.91
C LYS A 49 -34.60 13.56 1.86
N GLY A 50 -34.84 13.51 3.17
CA GLY A 50 -33.79 13.68 4.18
C GLY A 50 -32.71 12.60 4.16
N VAL A 51 -33.10 11.35 3.87
CA VAL A 51 -32.18 10.22 3.71
C VAL A 51 -31.33 10.37 2.45
N LEU A 52 -31.93 10.73 1.31
CA LEU A 52 -31.21 10.97 0.06
C LEU A 52 -30.23 12.15 0.16
N ALA A 53 -30.53 13.14 1.00
CA ALA A 53 -29.65 14.25 1.31
C ALA A 53 -28.51 13.90 2.30
N GLY A 54 -28.53 12.72 2.92
CA GLY A 54 -27.56 12.30 3.92
C GLY A 54 -27.64 13.07 5.24
N LYS A 55 -28.83 13.61 5.57
CA LYS A 55 -29.08 14.41 6.78
C LYS A 55 -29.89 13.65 7.84
N ILE A 56 -30.71 12.71 7.41
CA ILE A 56 -31.49 11.83 8.30
C ILE A 56 -31.00 10.39 8.15
N PHE A 57 -30.87 9.71 9.30
CA PHE A 57 -30.51 8.29 9.38
C PHE A 57 -31.60 7.56 10.18
N PRO A 58 -32.58 6.90 9.53
CA PRO A 58 -33.68 6.23 10.20
C PRO A 58 -33.15 5.11 11.11
N ALA A 59 -33.48 5.20 12.39
CA ALA A 59 -33.12 4.20 13.38
C ALA A 59 -34.25 3.19 13.58
N TYR A 60 -33.91 1.91 13.52
CA TYR A 60 -34.84 0.80 13.74
C TYR A 60 -34.40 -0.01 14.96
N SER A 61 -35.36 -0.62 15.64
CA SER A 61 -35.11 -1.59 16.71
C SER A 61 -35.49 -3.00 16.27
N GLY A 62 -34.71 -3.99 16.70
CA GLY A 62 -34.93 -5.39 16.34
C GLY A 62 -33.87 -6.32 16.90
N SER A 63 -34.11 -7.62 16.77
CA SER A 63 -33.15 -8.66 17.12
C SER A 63 -33.08 -9.68 15.99
N SER A 64 -31.97 -9.63 15.23
CA SER A 64 -31.70 -10.62 14.17
C SER A 64 -31.58 -12.04 14.74
N LEU A 65 -30.94 -12.18 15.91
CA LEU A 65 -30.80 -13.47 16.61
C LEU A 65 -32.14 -14.14 16.90
N HIS A 66 -33.17 -13.36 17.24
CA HIS A 66 -34.51 -13.86 17.55
C HIS A 66 -35.50 -13.71 16.39
N ASN A 67 -35.04 -13.30 15.20
CA ASN A 67 -35.86 -13.03 14.02
C ASN A 67 -36.99 -12.02 14.26
N LYS A 68 -36.75 -10.96 15.05
CA LYS A 68 -37.73 -9.89 15.35
C LYS A 68 -37.29 -8.58 14.71
N GLY A 69 -38.15 -7.95 13.92
CA GLY A 69 -37.92 -6.61 13.36
C GLY A 69 -37.07 -6.55 12.07
N VAL A 70 -36.43 -7.64 11.65
CA VAL A 70 -35.59 -7.67 10.43
C VAL A 70 -36.40 -7.31 9.17
N GLN A 71 -37.65 -7.80 9.07
CA GLN A 71 -38.53 -7.51 7.94
C GLN A 71 -38.83 -6.00 7.82
N LEU A 72 -39.08 -5.32 8.94
CA LEU A 72 -39.34 -3.88 8.98
C LEU A 72 -38.12 -3.06 8.54
N VAL A 73 -36.91 -3.54 8.85
CA VAL A 73 -35.68 -2.91 8.35
C VAL A 73 -35.56 -3.07 6.84
N ILE A 74 -35.91 -4.23 6.29
CA ILE A 74 -35.90 -4.48 4.84
C ILE A 74 -36.93 -3.60 4.13
N ASP A 75 -38.13 -3.46 4.70
CA ASP A 75 -39.15 -2.54 4.18
C ASP A 75 -38.62 -1.09 4.16
N GLY A 76 -37.97 -0.67 5.25
CA GLY A 76 -37.30 0.63 5.34
C GLY A 76 -36.19 0.84 4.29
N VAL A 77 -35.45 -0.21 3.95
CA VAL A 77 -34.45 -0.17 2.87
C VAL A 77 -35.12 0.16 1.54
N VAL A 78 -36.25 -0.49 1.23
CA VAL A 78 -36.99 -0.24 -0.02
C VAL A 78 -37.59 1.18 -0.03
N ASP A 79 -38.18 1.57 1.09
CA ASP A 79 -38.91 2.85 1.20
C ASP A 79 -37.98 4.06 1.18
N PHE A 80 -36.80 3.98 1.82
CA PHE A 80 -35.99 5.17 2.11
C PHE A 80 -34.60 5.19 1.46
N LEU A 81 -33.98 4.04 1.14
CA LEU A 81 -32.65 4.06 0.53
C LEU A 81 -32.68 4.40 -0.98
N PRO A 82 -31.57 4.94 -1.53
CA PRO A 82 -31.51 5.36 -2.92
C PRO A 82 -31.61 4.19 -3.90
N SER A 83 -32.37 4.43 -4.96
CA SER A 83 -32.32 3.68 -6.21
C SER A 83 -31.16 4.21 -7.08
N PRO A 84 -30.62 3.42 -8.03
CA PRO A 84 -29.67 3.92 -9.03
C PRO A 84 -30.15 5.15 -9.81
N LEU A 85 -31.46 5.39 -9.88
CA LEU A 85 -32.04 6.58 -10.52
C LEU A 85 -31.96 7.85 -9.65
N ASP A 86 -31.87 7.70 -8.33
CA ASP A 86 -31.75 8.83 -7.39
C ASP A 86 -30.33 9.41 -7.35
N SER A 87 -29.36 8.68 -7.92
CA SER A 87 -27.99 9.15 -8.15
C SER A 87 -27.69 9.15 -9.65
N PRO A 88 -28.27 10.10 -10.41
CA PRO A 88 -28.25 10.06 -11.86
C PRO A 88 -26.89 10.43 -12.44
N GLU A 89 -26.02 11.09 -11.69
CA GLU A 89 -24.74 11.61 -12.16
C GLU A 89 -23.58 10.75 -11.68
N VAL A 90 -22.74 10.35 -12.63
CA VAL A 90 -21.52 9.60 -12.40
C VAL A 90 -20.38 10.44 -12.91
N ARG A 91 -19.54 10.88 -11.98
CA ARG A 91 -18.41 11.76 -12.24
C ARG A 91 -17.16 10.92 -12.52
N GLY A 92 -16.38 11.37 -13.48
CA GLY A 92 -15.08 10.83 -13.84
C GLY A 92 -14.25 11.87 -14.56
N HIS A 93 -13.10 11.49 -15.07
CA HIS A 93 -12.22 12.36 -15.85
C HIS A 93 -11.77 11.64 -17.14
N ILE A 94 -11.32 12.43 -18.12
CA ILE A 94 -10.68 11.88 -19.31
C ILE A 94 -9.32 11.29 -18.89
N PRO A 95 -8.95 10.07 -19.32
CA PRO A 95 -7.63 9.54 -19.02
C PRO A 95 -6.52 10.52 -19.45
N GLU A 96 -5.50 10.70 -18.61
CA GLU A 96 -4.38 11.63 -18.85
C GLU A 96 -4.76 13.13 -18.86
N SER A 97 -5.97 13.49 -18.42
CA SER A 97 -6.45 14.88 -18.35
C SER A 97 -7.30 15.11 -17.10
N GLU A 98 -7.18 16.28 -16.47
CA GLU A 98 -8.01 16.65 -15.31
C GLU A 98 -9.43 17.12 -15.68
N LYS A 99 -9.77 17.14 -16.98
CA LYS A 99 -11.13 17.51 -17.42
C LYS A 99 -12.16 16.50 -16.91
N GLU A 100 -13.07 16.99 -16.08
CA GLU A 100 -14.21 16.25 -15.54
C GLU A 100 -15.23 15.92 -16.65
N LEU A 101 -15.75 14.70 -16.59
CA LEU A 101 -16.83 14.18 -17.41
C LEU A 101 -17.95 13.70 -16.50
N ILE A 102 -19.17 14.14 -16.81
CA ILE A 102 -20.38 13.70 -16.12
C ILE A 102 -21.15 12.77 -17.06
N ARG A 103 -21.44 11.56 -16.57
CA ARG A 103 -22.31 10.60 -17.25
C ARG A 103 -23.63 10.49 -16.51
N HIS A 104 -24.71 10.38 -17.27
CA HIS A 104 -26.05 10.17 -16.70
C HIS A 104 -26.44 8.70 -16.81
N VAL A 105 -27.02 8.14 -15.75
CA VAL A 105 -27.51 6.75 -15.68
C VAL A 105 -28.58 6.49 -16.75
N GLN A 106 -28.15 6.01 -17.91
CA GLN A 106 -29.00 5.74 -19.08
C GLN A 106 -28.51 4.50 -19.83
N LYS A 107 -29.46 3.73 -20.38
CA LYS A 107 -29.21 2.46 -21.08
C LYS A 107 -28.52 2.61 -22.43
N ASP A 108 -28.79 3.71 -23.14
CA ASP A 108 -28.39 3.90 -24.54
C ASP A 108 -27.10 4.71 -24.71
N LYS A 109 -26.40 5.01 -23.60
CA LYS A 109 -25.11 5.71 -23.62
C LYS A 109 -23.93 4.74 -23.60
N SER A 110 -22.73 5.27 -23.86
CA SER A 110 -21.47 4.52 -23.80
C SER A 110 -21.31 3.79 -22.47
N LEU A 111 -20.75 2.58 -22.51
CA LEU A 111 -20.50 1.79 -21.30
C LEU A 111 -19.63 2.56 -20.29
N CYS A 112 -20.09 2.60 -19.04
CA CYS A 112 -19.31 2.98 -17.87
C CYS A 112 -19.59 1.99 -16.75
N ALA A 113 -18.57 1.31 -16.26
CA ALA A 113 -18.70 0.37 -15.17
C ALA A 113 -17.45 0.40 -14.27
N LEU A 114 -17.62 0.01 -13.00
CA LEU A 114 -16.54 -0.04 -12.01
C LEU A 114 -16.36 -1.48 -11.54
N ALA A 115 -15.14 -1.99 -11.66
CA ALA A 115 -14.73 -3.22 -10.99
C ALA A 115 -14.41 -2.89 -9.53
N PHE A 116 -15.23 -3.35 -8.59
CA PHE A 116 -15.09 -2.99 -7.16
C PHE A 116 -14.62 -4.14 -6.27
N LYS A 117 -14.55 -5.36 -6.80
CA LYS A 117 -13.98 -6.51 -6.10
C LYS A 117 -13.48 -7.54 -7.09
N THR A 118 -12.27 -8.02 -6.88
CA THR A 118 -11.73 -9.23 -7.51
C THR A 118 -11.66 -10.32 -6.46
N ALA A 119 -12.11 -11.52 -6.83
CA ALA A 119 -12.04 -12.68 -5.97
C ALA A 119 -11.67 -13.87 -6.82
N THR A 120 -10.73 -14.68 -6.35
CA THR A 120 -10.45 -15.93 -7.03
C THR A 120 -11.31 -17.06 -6.48
N ASP A 121 -11.94 -17.81 -7.38
CA ASP A 121 -12.76 -18.97 -7.07
C ASP A 121 -12.21 -20.24 -7.75
N GLN A 122 -12.71 -21.42 -7.38
CA GLN A 122 -12.30 -22.71 -7.96
C GLN A 122 -12.47 -22.76 -9.49
N HIS A 123 -13.39 -21.97 -10.04
CA HIS A 123 -13.69 -21.92 -11.47
C HIS A 123 -13.01 -20.75 -12.22
N GLY A 124 -12.14 -19.99 -11.55
CA GLY A 124 -11.39 -18.90 -12.14
C GLY A 124 -11.52 -17.58 -11.38
N GLU A 125 -10.93 -16.52 -11.94
CA GLU A 125 -11.01 -15.17 -11.38
C GLU A 125 -12.39 -14.56 -11.67
N LEU A 126 -13.06 -14.13 -10.60
CA LEU A 126 -14.34 -13.43 -10.61
C LEU A 126 -14.09 -11.94 -10.36
N THR A 127 -14.57 -11.09 -11.27
CA THR A 127 -14.56 -9.64 -11.07
C THR A 127 -15.98 -9.13 -10.89
N TYR A 128 -16.27 -8.54 -9.74
CA TYR A 128 -17.54 -7.88 -9.47
C TYR A 128 -17.53 -6.48 -10.06
N VAL A 129 -18.55 -6.22 -10.86
CA VAL A 129 -18.68 -5.01 -11.66
C VAL A 129 -20.03 -4.37 -11.37
N ARG A 130 -20.01 -3.07 -11.05
CA ARG A 130 -21.19 -2.21 -11.01
C ARG A 130 -21.29 -1.45 -12.32
N VAL A 131 -22.41 -1.60 -13.03
CA VAL A 131 -22.65 -0.87 -14.28
C VAL A 131 -23.36 0.44 -13.98
N TYR A 132 -22.79 1.55 -14.42
CA TYR A 132 -23.31 2.90 -14.22
C TYR A 132 -24.07 3.41 -15.45
N THR A 133 -23.52 3.21 -16.65
CA THR A 133 -24.16 3.60 -17.93
C THR A 133 -23.90 2.55 -18.99
N GLY A 134 -24.77 2.52 -20.00
CA GLY A 134 -24.65 1.61 -21.13
C GLY A 134 -24.97 0.17 -20.75
N LYS A 135 -24.47 -0.78 -21.55
CA LYS A 135 -24.80 -2.19 -21.44
C LYS A 135 -23.56 -3.08 -21.54
N LEU A 136 -23.34 -3.90 -20.53
CA LEU A 136 -22.31 -4.93 -20.53
C LEU A 136 -22.86 -6.18 -21.22
N LYS A 137 -22.15 -6.75 -22.20
CA LYS A 137 -22.59 -7.95 -22.93
C LYS A 137 -21.62 -9.11 -22.73
N SER A 138 -22.15 -10.32 -22.60
CA SER A 138 -21.33 -11.55 -22.60
C SER A 138 -20.62 -11.70 -23.95
N SER A 139 -19.40 -12.26 -23.95
CA SER A 139 -18.56 -12.43 -25.14
C SER A 139 -18.13 -11.14 -25.86
N SER A 140 -18.27 -9.95 -25.25
CA SER A 140 -17.79 -8.68 -25.83
C SER A 140 -16.44 -8.22 -25.27
N GLY A 141 -15.81 -7.25 -25.94
CA GLY A 141 -14.63 -6.56 -25.44
C GLY A 141 -15.00 -5.25 -24.74
N VAL A 142 -14.27 -4.89 -23.68
CA VAL A 142 -14.37 -3.62 -22.96
C VAL A 142 -12.97 -3.00 -22.82
N PHE A 143 -12.87 -1.69 -22.72
CA PHE A 143 -11.60 -0.99 -22.55
C PHE A 143 -11.37 -0.68 -21.07
N ASN A 144 -10.15 -0.95 -20.58
CA ASN A 144 -9.69 -0.53 -19.26
C ASN A 144 -8.71 0.64 -19.44
N PRO A 145 -9.10 1.88 -19.10
CA PRO A 145 -8.26 3.07 -19.26
C PRO A 145 -6.98 3.04 -18.44
N ARG A 146 -7.01 2.53 -17.20
CA ARG A 146 -5.82 2.46 -16.34
C ARG A 146 -4.72 1.61 -16.98
N VAL A 147 -5.09 0.51 -17.62
CA VAL A 147 -4.16 -0.42 -18.28
C VAL A 147 -3.90 -0.04 -19.74
N GLY A 148 -4.76 0.77 -20.35
CA GLY A 148 -4.71 1.13 -21.76
C GLY A 148 -4.97 -0.05 -22.71
N ARG A 149 -5.73 -1.07 -22.28
CA ARG A 149 -5.94 -2.32 -23.04
C ARG A 149 -7.41 -2.72 -23.12
N MET A 150 -7.73 -3.46 -24.19
CA MET A 150 -8.99 -4.15 -24.33
C MET A 150 -8.97 -5.44 -23.51
N GLU A 151 -9.99 -5.63 -22.69
CA GLU A 151 -10.26 -6.81 -21.88
C GLU A 151 -11.48 -7.54 -22.46
N ARG A 152 -11.49 -8.88 -22.41
CA ARG A 152 -12.55 -9.69 -23.02
C ARG A 152 -13.43 -10.32 -21.95
N ILE A 153 -14.73 -10.08 -22.07
CA ILE A 153 -15.75 -10.70 -21.24
C ILE A 153 -16.02 -12.09 -21.81
N THR A 154 -15.86 -13.14 -20.99
CA THR A 154 -16.18 -14.51 -21.41
C THR A 154 -17.61 -14.84 -21.01
N ARG A 155 -17.95 -14.66 -19.74
CA ARG A 155 -19.29 -14.91 -19.18
C ARG A 155 -19.61 -13.88 -18.12
N ILE A 156 -20.91 -13.57 -17.99
CA ILE A 156 -21.46 -12.73 -16.93
C ILE A 156 -22.43 -13.58 -16.09
N PHE A 157 -22.37 -13.39 -14.78
CA PHE A 157 -23.23 -14.07 -13.81
C PHE A 157 -23.88 -13.06 -12.87
N ARG A 158 -25.10 -13.36 -12.45
CA ARG A 158 -25.71 -12.80 -11.24
C ARG A 158 -25.49 -13.79 -10.10
N MET A 159 -24.90 -13.30 -9.01
CA MET A 159 -24.60 -14.11 -7.84
C MET A 159 -25.79 -14.02 -6.88
N PHE A 160 -26.46 -15.14 -6.62
CA PHE A 160 -27.58 -15.23 -5.68
C PHE A 160 -27.20 -16.13 -4.51
N SER A 161 -26.63 -15.55 -3.45
CA SER A 161 -26.15 -16.32 -2.29
C SER A 161 -25.25 -17.50 -2.71
N ASN A 162 -25.80 -18.71 -2.85
CA ASN A 162 -25.08 -19.92 -3.25
C ASN A 162 -25.17 -20.25 -4.75
N ASP A 163 -26.09 -19.62 -5.51
CA ASP A 163 -26.35 -19.94 -6.91
C ASP A 163 -25.75 -18.91 -7.87
N ARG A 164 -25.43 -19.37 -9.09
CA ARG A 164 -24.90 -18.56 -10.17
C ARG A 164 -25.85 -18.60 -11.36
N ASP A 165 -26.48 -17.47 -11.64
CA ASP A 165 -27.38 -17.34 -12.78
C ASP A 165 -26.63 -16.70 -13.97
N PRO A 166 -26.35 -17.44 -15.06
CA PRO A 166 -25.68 -16.87 -16.22
C PRO A 166 -26.60 -15.90 -16.97
N VAL A 167 -26.10 -14.70 -17.24
CA VAL A 167 -26.84 -13.67 -17.97
C VAL A 167 -26.12 -13.22 -19.24
N ASP A 168 -26.88 -12.94 -20.30
CA ASP A 168 -26.31 -12.49 -21.58
C ASP A 168 -25.84 -11.03 -21.52
N SER A 169 -26.43 -10.23 -20.62
CA SER A 169 -26.09 -8.82 -20.50
C SER A 169 -26.53 -8.21 -19.18
N ALA A 170 -25.86 -7.13 -18.78
CA ALA A 170 -26.19 -6.32 -17.60
C ALA A 170 -26.35 -4.84 -17.98
N GLY A 171 -27.32 -4.18 -17.35
CA GLY A 171 -27.66 -2.77 -17.59
C GLY A 171 -27.26 -1.82 -16.46
N PRO A 172 -27.52 -0.50 -16.60
CA PRO A 172 -27.24 0.50 -15.57
C PRO A 172 -27.93 0.18 -14.25
N GLY A 173 -27.20 0.33 -13.15
CA GLY A 173 -27.66 0.04 -11.79
C GLY A 173 -27.46 -1.42 -11.36
N GLU A 174 -27.17 -2.34 -12.29
CA GLU A 174 -26.96 -3.74 -11.95
C GLU A 174 -25.52 -4.01 -11.47
N ILE A 175 -25.42 -4.95 -10.53
CA ILE A 175 -24.16 -5.52 -10.05
C ILE A 175 -24.07 -6.96 -10.57
N VAL A 176 -23.00 -7.26 -11.29
CA VAL A 176 -22.76 -8.58 -11.88
C VAL A 176 -21.33 -9.03 -11.67
N THR A 177 -21.11 -10.32 -11.79
CA THR A 177 -19.79 -10.93 -11.74
C THR A 177 -19.37 -11.34 -13.14
N VAL A 178 -18.14 -11.02 -13.51
CA VAL A 178 -17.57 -11.23 -14.83
C VAL A 178 -16.39 -12.18 -14.73
N ILE A 179 -16.31 -13.13 -15.67
CA ILE A 179 -15.12 -13.96 -15.90
C ILE A 179 -14.49 -13.57 -17.24
N GLY A 180 -13.17 -13.45 -17.26
CA GLY A 180 -12.37 -13.30 -18.49
C GLY A 180 -11.36 -12.15 -18.47
N PHE A 181 -11.45 -11.25 -17.50
CA PHE A 181 -10.48 -10.18 -17.35
C PHE A 181 -9.12 -10.71 -16.90
N LYS A 182 -8.04 -10.19 -17.50
CA LYS A 182 -6.68 -10.60 -17.17
C LYS A 182 -5.97 -9.61 -16.25
N LYS A 183 -6.14 -8.30 -16.51
CA LYS A 183 -5.42 -7.23 -15.82
C LYS A 183 -6.31 -6.29 -15.01
N THR A 184 -7.63 -6.44 -15.08
CA THR A 184 -8.57 -5.66 -14.27
C THR A 184 -8.40 -5.97 -12.79
N VAL A 185 -8.28 -4.94 -11.97
CA VAL A 185 -8.20 -5.03 -10.51
C VAL A 185 -9.32 -4.21 -9.85
N THR A 186 -9.47 -4.37 -8.54
CA THR A 186 -10.40 -3.56 -7.74
C THR A 186 -10.08 -2.07 -7.87
N GLY A 187 -11.10 -1.26 -8.18
CA GLY A 187 -11.00 0.18 -8.45
C GLY A 187 -10.94 0.54 -9.94
N ASP A 188 -10.78 -0.44 -10.85
CA ASP A 188 -10.66 -0.16 -12.27
C ASP A 188 -11.99 0.24 -12.92
N THR A 189 -11.92 1.21 -13.82
CA THR A 189 -13.04 1.58 -14.70
C THR A 189 -13.03 0.74 -15.98
N LEU A 190 -14.21 0.33 -16.42
CA LEU A 190 -14.45 -0.37 -17.67
C LEU A 190 -15.37 0.47 -18.56
N CYS A 191 -14.91 0.81 -19.76
CA CYS A 191 -15.64 1.69 -20.67
C CYS A 191 -15.47 1.28 -22.14
N GLU A 192 -15.99 2.09 -23.06
CA GLU A 192 -15.73 1.95 -24.50
C GLU A 192 -14.44 2.67 -24.90
N LYS A 193 -13.75 2.17 -25.94
CA LYS A 193 -12.48 2.75 -26.40
C LYS A 193 -12.67 4.11 -27.08
N GLN A 194 -13.80 4.30 -27.76
CA GLN A 194 -14.11 5.53 -28.48
C GLN A 194 -14.51 6.68 -27.54
N ASP A 195 -14.96 6.34 -26.33
CA ASP A 195 -15.42 7.29 -25.32
C ASP A 195 -14.85 6.88 -23.95
N PRO A 196 -13.54 7.13 -23.74
CA PRO A 196 -12.86 6.72 -22.52
C PRO A 196 -13.23 7.64 -21.35
N ILE A 197 -13.52 7.03 -20.20
CA ILE A 197 -13.74 7.73 -18.92
C ILE A 197 -13.03 6.95 -17.82
N GLN A 198 -12.45 7.67 -16.87
CA GLN A 198 -11.89 7.10 -15.66
C GLN A 198 -12.70 7.62 -14.47
N LEU A 199 -13.35 6.70 -13.75
CA LEU A 199 -14.05 7.02 -12.52
C LEU A 199 -13.03 7.31 -11.41
N GLU A 200 -13.51 7.98 -10.37
CA GLU A 200 -12.69 8.24 -9.19
C GLU A 200 -12.19 6.91 -8.60
N SER A 201 -10.87 6.76 -8.52
CA SER A 201 -10.25 5.57 -7.98
C SER A 201 -10.34 5.58 -6.46
N MET A 202 -10.71 4.44 -5.86
CA MET A 202 -10.62 4.26 -4.42
C MET A 202 -9.17 4.48 -3.98
N GLN A 203 -8.94 5.48 -3.10
CA GLN A 203 -7.66 5.65 -2.44
C GLN A 203 -7.59 4.65 -1.29
N PHE A 204 -6.67 3.69 -1.40
CA PHE A 204 -6.42 2.74 -0.32
C PHE A 204 -5.43 3.37 0.67
N PRO A 205 -5.71 3.29 1.97
CA PRO A 205 -4.76 3.72 2.99
C PRO A 205 -3.46 2.94 2.90
N GLU A 206 -2.37 3.54 3.37
CA GLU A 206 -1.10 2.82 3.45
C GLU A 206 -1.18 1.76 4.55
N PRO A 207 -0.61 0.57 4.32
CA PRO A 207 -0.58 -0.48 5.34
C PRO A 207 0.25 -0.03 6.55
N VAL A 208 -0.16 -0.44 7.75
CA VAL A 208 0.42 0.04 9.02
C VAL A 208 1.31 -1.00 9.72
N VAL A 209 1.21 -2.28 9.35
CA VAL A 209 2.03 -3.36 9.89
C VAL A 209 2.84 -4.00 8.79
N SER A 210 4.12 -4.28 9.08
CA SER A 210 4.99 -5.07 8.21
C SER A 210 5.47 -6.32 8.94
N VAL A 211 5.44 -7.46 8.24
CA VAL A 211 5.88 -8.76 8.77
C VAL A 211 6.78 -9.42 7.75
N ALA A 212 7.90 -10.02 8.19
CA ALA A 212 8.74 -10.81 7.31
C ALA A 212 8.12 -12.20 7.12
N ILE A 213 8.03 -12.64 5.87
CA ILE A 213 7.55 -13.98 5.50
C ILE A 213 8.64 -14.74 4.74
N GLU A 214 8.91 -15.97 5.17
CA GLU A 214 9.91 -16.83 4.55
C GLU A 214 9.31 -18.23 4.29
N PRO A 215 9.58 -18.84 3.14
CA PRO A 215 9.13 -20.21 2.87
C PRO A 215 9.91 -21.19 3.76
N LYS A 216 9.25 -22.25 4.26
CA LYS A 216 9.94 -23.26 5.08
C LYS A 216 10.98 -24.07 4.31
N THR A 217 10.80 -24.20 3.00
CA THR A 217 11.75 -24.89 2.12
C THR A 217 12.02 -24.07 0.86
N SER A 218 13.21 -24.23 0.26
CA SER A 218 13.55 -23.52 -0.98
C SER A 218 12.63 -23.86 -2.16
N ALA A 219 12.02 -25.05 -2.16
CA ALA A 219 11.08 -25.49 -3.20
C ALA A 219 9.73 -24.77 -3.12
N ASP A 220 9.37 -24.21 -1.97
CA ASP A 220 8.12 -23.49 -1.77
C ASP A 220 8.23 -21.99 -2.09
N ARG A 221 9.43 -21.50 -2.41
CA ARG A 221 9.67 -20.07 -2.71
C ARG A 221 8.85 -19.57 -3.89
N ASP A 222 8.89 -20.27 -5.02
CA ASP A 222 8.17 -19.86 -6.23
C ASP A 222 6.65 -19.89 -6.03
N LYS A 223 6.16 -20.90 -5.30
CA LYS A 223 4.74 -21.01 -4.93
C LYS A 223 4.31 -19.89 -4.00
N LEU A 224 5.14 -19.55 -3.02
CA LEU A 224 4.86 -18.45 -2.10
C LEU A 224 4.76 -17.13 -2.87
N GLU A 225 5.68 -16.86 -3.78
CA GLU A 225 5.64 -15.64 -4.61
C GLU A 225 4.37 -15.57 -5.47
N GLU A 226 3.97 -16.68 -6.10
CA GLU A 226 2.73 -16.76 -6.88
C GLU A 226 1.49 -16.46 -6.01
N VAL A 227 1.41 -17.05 -4.81
CA VAL A 227 0.30 -16.84 -3.88
C VAL A 227 0.26 -15.40 -3.37
N LEU A 228 1.41 -14.82 -3.03
CA LEU A 228 1.53 -13.44 -2.57
C LEU A 228 1.06 -12.45 -3.65
N GLN A 229 1.46 -12.65 -4.91
CA GLN A 229 0.99 -11.83 -6.03
C GLN A 229 -0.53 -11.95 -6.24
N ARG A 230 -1.08 -13.15 -6.07
CA ARG A 230 -2.52 -13.39 -6.18
C ARG A 230 -3.30 -12.71 -5.05
N LEU A 231 -2.81 -12.78 -3.82
CA LEU A 231 -3.41 -12.09 -2.67
C LEU A 231 -3.35 -10.56 -2.83
N ALA A 232 -2.25 -10.02 -3.35
CA ALA A 232 -2.12 -8.58 -3.61
C ALA A 232 -3.06 -8.09 -4.72
N LYS A 233 -3.47 -8.99 -5.62
CA LYS A 233 -4.49 -8.68 -6.64
C LYS A 233 -5.91 -8.74 -6.08
N ASP A 234 -6.18 -9.64 -5.14
CA ASP A 234 -7.47 -9.75 -4.45
C ASP A 234 -7.68 -8.56 -3.50
N ASP A 235 -6.63 -8.12 -2.79
CA ASP A 235 -6.67 -7.03 -1.80
C ASP A 235 -5.62 -5.94 -2.11
N PRO A 236 -6.05 -4.76 -2.61
CA PRO A 236 -5.17 -3.61 -2.87
C PRO A 236 -4.47 -3.03 -1.63
N THR A 237 -5.00 -3.31 -0.43
CA THR A 237 -4.39 -2.88 0.84
C THR A 237 -3.26 -3.80 1.29
N PHE A 238 -3.10 -4.96 0.64
CA PHE A 238 -1.99 -5.87 0.88
C PHE A 238 -0.85 -5.57 -0.09
N ARG A 239 0.31 -5.16 0.43
CA ARG A 239 1.52 -4.93 -0.37
C ARG A 239 2.59 -5.95 -0.03
N VAL A 240 3.37 -6.31 -1.04
CA VAL A 240 4.51 -7.22 -0.90
C VAL A 240 5.73 -6.53 -1.44
N THR A 241 6.79 -6.46 -0.63
CA THR A 241 8.07 -5.86 -1.04
C THR A 241 9.19 -6.81 -0.68
N SER A 242 10.21 -6.88 -1.53
CA SER A 242 11.46 -7.54 -1.17
C SER A 242 12.45 -6.50 -0.68
N ASP A 243 12.95 -6.69 0.53
CA ASP A 243 14.04 -5.89 1.07
C ASP A 243 15.35 -6.33 0.42
N ILE A 244 16.02 -5.39 -0.25
CA ILE A 244 17.24 -5.63 -1.02
C ILE A 244 18.43 -5.87 -0.08
N GLU A 245 18.43 -5.28 1.12
CA GLU A 245 19.56 -5.36 2.05
C GLU A 245 19.51 -6.63 2.89
N THR A 246 18.32 -7.00 3.35
CA THR A 246 18.13 -8.21 4.17
C THR A 246 17.79 -9.44 3.33
N GLY A 247 17.36 -9.26 2.09
CA GLY A 247 16.87 -10.32 1.20
C GLY A 247 15.52 -10.89 1.60
N GLN A 248 14.85 -10.30 2.60
CA GLN A 248 13.57 -10.79 3.12
C GLN A 248 12.40 -10.33 2.26
N THR A 249 11.38 -11.18 2.17
CA THR A 249 10.08 -10.78 1.64
C THR A 249 9.25 -10.22 2.79
N LEU A 250 8.85 -8.96 2.68
CA LEU A 250 8.01 -8.27 3.64
C LEU A 250 6.59 -8.20 3.11
N ILE A 251 5.64 -8.59 3.95
CA ILE A 251 4.22 -8.39 3.73
C ILE A 251 3.73 -7.20 4.54
N HIS A 252 2.95 -6.35 3.91
CA HIS A 252 2.40 -5.14 4.52
C HIS A 252 0.89 -5.28 4.60
N ALA A 253 0.34 -5.07 5.79
CA ALA A 253 -1.07 -5.26 6.09
C ALA A 253 -1.64 -4.07 6.87
N MET A 254 -2.97 -3.93 6.83
CA MET A 254 -3.73 -2.89 7.54
C MET A 254 -3.74 -3.05 9.07
N GLY A 255 -3.21 -4.15 9.60
CA GLY A 255 -3.17 -4.42 11.04
C GLY A 255 -2.75 -5.86 11.33
N GLU A 256 -2.54 -6.17 12.61
CA GLU A 256 -2.11 -7.50 13.06
C GLU A 256 -3.10 -8.60 12.67
N LEU A 257 -4.40 -8.40 12.95
CA LEU A 257 -5.45 -9.36 12.56
C LEU A 257 -5.49 -9.56 11.04
N HIS A 258 -5.26 -8.50 10.25
CA HIS A 258 -5.22 -8.63 8.80
C HIS A 258 -4.03 -9.50 8.36
N ALA A 259 -2.83 -9.24 8.91
CA ALA A 259 -1.66 -10.08 8.66
C ALA A 259 -1.89 -11.55 9.07
N GLU A 260 -2.50 -11.80 10.23
CA GLU A 260 -2.83 -13.15 10.70
C GLU A 260 -3.77 -13.90 9.74
N ILE A 261 -4.83 -13.23 9.27
CA ILE A 261 -5.77 -13.82 8.31
C ILE A 261 -5.06 -14.13 7.00
N LEU A 262 -4.23 -13.22 6.49
CA LEU A 262 -3.46 -13.45 5.25
C LEU A 262 -2.52 -14.65 5.38
N LEU A 263 -1.82 -14.76 6.50
CA LEU A 263 -0.95 -15.91 6.80
C LEU A 263 -1.73 -17.21 6.93
N HIS A 264 -2.91 -17.16 7.56
CA HIS A 264 -3.81 -18.29 7.63
C HIS A 264 -4.26 -18.74 6.24
N ARG A 265 -4.60 -17.81 5.34
CA ARG A 265 -4.94 -18.13 3.94
C ARG A 265 -3.78 -18.78 3.21
N ILE A 266 -2.57 -18.24 3.31
CA ILE A 266 -1.36 -18.80 2.68
C ILE A 266 -1.13 -20.25 3.14
N THR A 267 -1.24 -20.50 4.45
CA THR A 267 -0.92 -21.81 5.03
C THR A 267 -2.05 -22.83 4.90
N GLN A 268 -3.32 -22.43 5.03
CA GLN A 268 -4.46 -23.35 5.03
C GLN A 268 -5.14 -23.45 3.66
N GLU A 269 -5.42 -22.33 2.98
CA GLU A 269 -6.11 -22.33 1.69
C GLU A 269 -5.14 -22.74 0.57
N PHE A 270 -3.97 -22.09 0.50
CA PHE A 270 -2.98 -22.34 -0.55
C PHE A 270 -1.99 -23.46 -0.21
N ARG A 271 -2.01 -23.94 1.04
CA ARG A 271 -1.15 -25.04 1.52
C ARG A 271 0.35 -24.78 1.32
N VAL A 272 0.77 -23.51 1.42
CA VAL A 272 2.17 -23.13 1.35
C VAL A 272 2.72 -23.01 2.76
N PRO A 273 3.68 -23.86 3.17
CA PRO A 273 4.28 -23.76 4.49
C PRO A 273 5.22 -22.55 4.55
N ALA A 274 4.78 -21.50 5.23
CA ALA A 274 5.56 -20.29 5.48
C ALA A 274 5.82 -20.12 6.99
N SER A 275 6.89 -19.38 7.30
CA SER A 275 7.25 -18.92 8.64
C SER A 275 7.22 -17.39 8.65
N THR A 276 6.89 -16.83 9.81
CA THR A 276 6.80 -15.38 10.02
C THR A 276 7.77 -14.94 11.09
N GLY A 277 8.28 -13.72 10.94
CA GLY A 277 9.14 -13.08 11.93
C GLY A 277 9.05 -11.56 11.85
N GLU A 278 9.65 -10.91 12.82
CA GLU A 278 9.83 -9.47 12.80
C GLU A 278 10.78 -9.08 11.65
N PRO A 279 10.49 -7.99 10.92
CA PRO A 279 11.41 -7.46 9.91
C PRO A 279 12.79 -7.18 10.51
N ARG A 280 13.85 -7.57 9.79
CA ARG A 280 15.21 -7.26 10.24
C ARG A 280 15.50 -5.78 10.10
N VAL A 281 16.17 -5.22 11.11
CA VAL A 281 16.62 -3.83 11.10
C VAL A 281 17.88 -3.71 10.24
N ALA A 282 17.86 -2.78 9.28
CA ALA A 282 19.01 -2.44 8.47
C ALA A 282 19.98 -1.53 9.25
N TYR A 283 20.85 -2.14 10.06
CA TYR A 283 21.89 -1.42 10.79
C TYR A 283 22.95 -0.83 9.86
N ARG A 284 23.59 0.24 10.31
CA ARG A 284 24.74 0.87 9.66
C ARG A 284 25.89 1.02 10.63
N GLU A 285 27.08 1.28 10.13
CA GLU A 285 28.23 1.60 10.96
C GLU A 285 28.80 2.97 10.61
N SER A 286 29.35 3.67 11.59
CA SER A 286 30.02 4.97 11.39
C SER A 286 31.23 5.08 12.31
N LEU A 287 32.18 5.94 11.93
CA LEU A 287 33.28 6.33 12.81
C LEU A 287 32.92 7.58 13.62
N ASN A 288 33.43 7.64 14.85
CA ASN A 288 33.28 8.82 15.70
C ASN A 288 34.52 9.72 15.70
N MET A 289 35.69 9.15 15.43
CA MET A 289 36.95 9.86 15.42
C MET A 289 37.63 9.75 14.08
N THR A 290 38.28 10.84 13.67
CA THR A 290 39.18 10.82 12.53
C THR A 290 40.36 9.92 12.82
N THR A 291 40.71 9.07 11.87
CA THR A 291 41.81 8.11 12.01
C THR A 291 42.66 8.00 10.79
N ARG A 292 43.89 7.54 11.00
CA ARG A 292 44.84 7.32 9.93
C ARG A 292 45.23 5.84 9.87
N GLY A 293 45.20 5.28 8.68
CA GLY A 293 45.71 3.95 8.35
C GLY A 293 46.93 4.10 7.47
N ASP A 294 48.01 3.45 7.85
CA ASP A 294 49.27 3.42 7.09
C ASP A 294 49.64 1.95 6.91
N GLU A 295 49.67 1.49 5.66
CA GLU A 295 49.97 0.10 5.34
C GLU A 295 50.78 -0.06 4.06
N GLU A 296 51.84 -0.86 4.17
CA GLU A 296 52.67 -1.35 3.08
C GLU A 296 52.44 -2.86 2.92
N SER A 297 52.12 -3.30 1.71
CA SER A 297 52.01 -4.72 1.38
C SER A 297 53.04 -5.11 0.34
N GLN A 298 53.70 -6.23 0.60
CA GLN A 298 54.60 -6.90 -0.33
C GLN A 298 54.06 -8.29 -0.66
N ILE A 299 53.59 -8.49 -1.89
CA ILE A 299 53.02 -9.77 -2.33
C ILE A 299 54.06 -10.51 -3.16
N LYS A 300 54.48 -11.70 -2.71
CA LYS A 300 55.32 -12.58 -3.55
C LYS A 300 54.46 -13.38 -4.51
N VAL A 301 54.62 -13.14 -5.81
CA VAL A 301 53.97 -13.92 -6.88
C VAL A 301 55.08 -14.58 -7.71
N GLY A 302 55.33 -15.86 -7.45
CA GLY A 302 56.48 -16.57 -8.04
C GLY A 302 57.80 -16.00 -7.51
N GLU A 303 58.70 -15.60 -8.41
CA GLU A 303 59.99 -14.98 -8.08
C GLU A 303 59.93 -13.44 -7.96
N LYS A 304 58.80 -12.81 -8.29
CA LYS A 304 58.62 -11.35 -8.23
C LYS A 304 57.92 -10.95 -6.94
N THR A 305 58.40 -9.86 -6.34
CA THR A 305 57.72 -9.19 -5.23
C THR A 305 56.94 -8.03 -5.81
N LEU A 306 55.66 -7.89 -5.47
CA LEU A 306 54.81 -6.77 -5.84
C LEU A 306 54.70 -5.84 -4.65
N PHE A 307 54.79 -4.54 -4.88
CA PHE A 307 54.81 -3.51 -3.85
C PHE A 307 53.57 -2.61 -3.92
N GLY A 308 53.00 -2.28 -2.77
CA GLY A 308 51.97 -1.25 -2.66
C GLY A 308 51.98 -0.61 -1.28
N HIS A 309 52.00 0.71 -1.20
CA HIS A 309 51.97 1.46 0.05
C HIS A 309 50.98 2.60 -0.03
N VAL A 310 50.03 2.63 0.90
CA VAL A 310 48.91 3.58 0.92
C VAL A 310 48.73 4.12 2.33
N VAL A 311 48.58 5.43 2.42
CA VAL A 311 48.24 6.12 3.66
C VAL A 311 46.89 6.80 3.48
N VAL A 312 45.92 6.38 4.29
CA VAL A 312 44.53 6.82 4.25
C VAL A 312 44.16 7.51 5.55
N GLU A 313 43.33 8.53 5.45
CA GLU A 313 42.67 9.16 6.57
C GLU A 313 41.15 8.96 6.46
N LEU A 314 40.55 8.37 7.47
CA LEU A 314 39.12 8.16 7.59
C LEU A 314 38.53 9.30 8.40
N ARG A 315 37.69 10.13 7.79
CA ARG A 315 37.07 11.31 8.41
C ARG A 315 35.56 11.15 8.46
N LYS A 316 34.93 11.59 9.55
CA LYS A 316 33.47 11.61 9.64
C LYS A 316 32.90 12.71 8.74
N ASN A 317 31.96 12.36 7.87
CA ASN A 317 31.23 13.30 7.01
C ASN A 317 29.71 13.10 7.16
N PRO A 318 29.03 13.89 8.01
CA PRO A 318 27.58 13.76 8.24
C PRO A 318 26.69 13.93 7.01
N LYS A 319 27.21 14.44 5.88
CA LYS A 319 26.45 14.66 4.65
C LYS A 319 26.53 13.48 3.67
N SER A 320 27.39 12.50 3.94
CA SER A 320 27.65 11.36 3.06
C SER A 320 26.82 10.15 3.51
N VAL A 321 25.92 9.68 2.64
CA VAL A 321 25.09 8.48 2.91
C VAL A 321 25.83 7.18 2.56
N THR A 322 26.85 7.28 1.69
CA THR A 322 27.77 6.20 1.34
C THR A 322 29.21 6.70 1.41
N PRO A 323 30.20 5.83 1.68
CA PRO A 323 31.59 6.25 1.82
C PRO A 323 32.05 7.07 0.61
N SER A 324 32.46 8.30 0.84
CA SER A 324 32.96 9.18 -0.21
C SER A 324 34.47 9.06 -0.33
N TYR A 325 35.00 9.25 -1.53
CA TYR A 325 36.43 9.20 -1.79
C TYR A 325 36.97 10.60 -2.10
N ARG A 326 38.08 10.97 -1.46
CA ARG A 326 38.80 12.22 -1.73
C ARG A 326 40.29 11.97 -1.84
N GLU A 327 40.95 12.80 -2.64
CA GLU A 327 42.40 12.81 -2.81
C GLU A 327 42.96 14.11 -2.22
N GLU A 328 43.82 13.99 -1.21
CA GLU A 328 44.58 15.10 -0.61
C GLU A 328 46.07 14.76 -0.69
N LEU A 329 46.57 14.61 -1.93
CA LEU A 329 47.94 14.23 -2.23
C LEU A 329 48.79 15.45 -2.61
N ASP A 330 50.09 15.40 -2.27
CA ASP A 330 51.06 16.35 -2.80
C ASP A 330 51.16 16.25 -4.34
N PRO A 331 51.34 17.36 -5.08
CA PRO A 331 51.31 17.36 -6.55
C PRO A 331 52.32 16.40 -7.21
N VAL A 332 53.47 16.18 -6.56
CA VAL A 332 54.51 15.26 -7.03
C VAL A 332 54.04 13.82 -6.88
N LEU A 333 53.54 13.46 -5.68
CA LEU A 333 53.06 12.13 -5.36
C LEU A 333 51.79 11.77 -6.14
N ALA A 334 50.91 12.74 -6.36
CA ALA A 334 49.72 12.58 -7.20
C ALA A 334 50.08 12.19 -8.64
N LYS A 335 51.19 12.71 -9.18
CA LYS A 335 51.66 12.37 -10.53
C LYS A 335 52.26 10.95 -10.59
N GLU A 336 52.97 10.54 -9.55
CA GLU A 336 53.59 9.21 -9.46
C GLU A 336 52.57 8.09 -9.22
N LEU A 337 51.54 8.34 -8.39
CA LEU A 337 50.47 7.39 -8.11
C LEU A 337 49.35 7.37 -9.15
N LYS A 338 49.33 8.33 -10.09
CA LYS A 338 48.27 8.48 -11.10
C LYS A 338 47.87 7.19 -11.83
N PRO A 339 48.79 6.29 -12.22
CA PRO A 339 48.43 5.03 -12.87
C PRO A 339 47.66 4.07 -11.96
N TYR A 340 47.91 4.11 -10.64
CA TYR A 340 47.40 3.18 -9.65
C TYR A 340 46.17 3.70 -8.88
N LEU A 341 45.85 5.00 -9.01
CA LEU A 341 44.70 5.63 -8.35
C LEU A 341 43.37 4.88 -8.54
N PRO A 342 43.02 4.35 -9.75
CA PRO A 342 41.79 3.60 -9.92
C PRO A 342 41.72 2.36 -9.01
N SER A 343 42.80 1.59 -8.94
CA SER A 343 42.89 0.36 -8.15
C SER A 343 42.96 0.65 -6.64
N ILE A 344 43.61 1.75 -6.25
CA ILE A 344 43.61 2.25 -4.86
C ILE A 344 42.19 2.64 -4.46
N LYS A 345 41.49 3.44 -5.28
CA LYS A 345 40.12 3.88 -5.04
C LYS A 345 39.17 2.71 -4.89
N GLU A 346 39.26 1.71 -5.76
CA GLU A 346 38.44 0.50 -5.68
C GLU A 346 38.69 -0.26 -4.38
N GLY A 347 39.96 -0.47 -4.00
CA GLY A 347 40.32 -1.14 -2.74
C GLY A 347 39.86 -0.38 -1.50
N LEU A 348 39.97 0.95 -1.50
CA LEU A 348 39.51 1.82 -0.43
C LEU A 348 37.99 1.77 -0.26
N LEU A 349 37.23 1.93 -1.35
CA LEU A 349 35.77 1.93 -1.31
C LEU A 349 35.19 0.54 -1.02
N SER A 350 35.80 -0.52 -1.55
CA SER A 350 35.39 -1.90 -1.28
C SER A 350 35.56 -2.25 0.19
N ALA A 351 36.70 -1.89 0.80
CA ALA A 351 36.91 -2.11 2.22
C ALA A 351 36.02 -1.21 3.09
N ALA A 352 35.80 0.04 2.67
CA ALA A 352 34.89 0.95 3.35
C ALA A 352 33.42 0.52 3.26
N GLY A 353 33.05 -0.35 2.32
CA GLY A 353 31.69 -0.87 2.17
C GLY A 353 31.26 -1.83 3.28
N SER A 354 32.20 -2.38 4.07
CA SER A 354 31.91 -3.32 5.16
C SER A 354 32.49 -2.81 6.47
N GLY A 355 31.64 -2.55 7.45
CA GLY A 355 32.03 -2.07 8.77
C GLY A 355 32.78 -3.11 9.61
N PRO A 356 33.59 -2.66 10.59
CA PRO A 356 34.42 -3.52 11.43
C PRO A 356 33.66 -4.27 12.56
N ILE A 357 32.45 -3.86 12.94
CA ILE A 357 31.74 -4.44 14.09
C ILE A 357 30.97 -5.69 13.69
N ALA A 358 30.04 -5.55 12.74
CA ALA A 358 29.13 -6.62 12.32
C ALA A 358 29.08 -6.76 10.79
N GLY A 359 29.91 -6.01 10.06
CA GLY A 359 29.97 -6.06 8.59
C GLY A 359 28.89 -5.23 7.91
N TYR A 360 28.20 -4.35 8.64
CA TYR A 360 27.17 -3.49 8.05
C TYR A 360 27.78 -2.37 7.21
N PRO A 361 27.06 -1.83 6.22
CA PRO A 361 27.58 -0.75 5.39
C PRO A 361 27.97 0.48 6.21
N MET A 362 29.17 1.01 5.94
CA MET A 362 29.61 2.26 6.57
C MET A 362 28.91 3.46 5.95
N VAL A 363 28.50 4.41 6.79
CA VAL A 363 27.89 5.67 6.39
C VAL A 363 28.58 6.84 7.08
N TYR A 364 28.34 8.06 6.59
CA TYR A 364 28.93 9.29 7.11
C TYR A 364 30.47 9.28 7.13
N LEU A 365 31.08 8.77 6.06
CA LEU A 365 32.53 8.53 5.99
C LEU A 365 33.15 9.14 4.73
N ASP A 366 34.20 9.93 4.92
CA ASP A 366 35.12 10.33 3.86
C ASP A 366 36.41 9.51 3.99
N VAL A 367 36.72 8.77 2.93
CA VAL A 367 37.97 8.02 2.77
C VAL A 367 38.93 8.90 1.98
N VAL A 368 39.87 9.52 2.69
CA VAL A 368 40.80 10.50 2.13
C VAL A 368 42.16 9.84 1.90
N LEU A 369 42.59 9.77 0.65
CA LEU A 369 43.94 9.34 0.31
C LEU A 369 44.91 10.50 0.56
N VAL A 370 45.77 10.37 1.57
CA VAL A 370 46.68 11.43 2.04
C VAL A 370 48.16 11.14 1.75
N GLY A 371 48.49 9.91 1.35
CA GLY A 371 49.87 9.57 1.01
C GLY A 371 50.05 8.15 0.50
N GLY A 372 51.29 7.82 0.18
CA GLY A 372 51.73 6.54 -0.35
C GLY A 372 53.19 6.63 -0.82
N SER A 373 53.76 5.51 -1.26
CA SER A 373 55.07 5.50 -1.90
C SER A 373 55.05 4.61 -3.14
N VAL A 374 56.00 4.85 -4.04
CA VAL A 374 56.18 4.09 -5.28
C VAL A 374 57.55 3.43 -5.25
N SER A 375 57.60 2.17 -5.70
CA SER A 375 58.81 1.36 -5.82
C SER A 375 58.92 0.83 -7.26
N PRO A 376 60.10 0.43 -7.76
CA PRO A 376 60.22 -0.22 -9.07
C PRO A 376 59.33 -1.46 -9.24
N ASP A 377 58.98 -2.10 -8.12
CA ASP A 377 58.15 -3.30 -8.03
C ASP A 377 56.64 -3.00 -7.81
N SER A 378 56.22 -1.75 -7.99
CA SER A 378 54.83 -1.30 -7.79
C SER A 378 53.83 -1.98 -8.73
N ASP A 379 52.73 -2.48 -8.18
CA ASP A 379 51.67 -3.17 -8.95
C ASP A 379 50.26 -2.83 -8.44
N GLU A 380 49.30 -2.76 -9.36
CA GLU A 380 47.90 -2.42 -9.07
C GLU A 380 47.25 -3.33 -8.01
N ARG A 381 47.58 -4.63 -8.02
CA ARG A 381 47.00 -5.60 -7.08
C ARG A 381 47.53 -5.38 -5.66
N ALA A 382 48.82 -5.08 -5.55
CA ALA A 382 49.44 -4.78 -4.26
C ALA A 382 48.88 -3.48 -3.67
N TYR A 383 48.66 -2.45 -4.49
CA TYR A 383 48.01 -1.21 -4.04
C TYR A 383 46.56 -1.40 -3.60
N SER A 384 45.76 -2.18 -4.35
CA SER A 384 44.37 -2.48 -3.95
C SER A 384 44.30 -3.21 -2.61
N MET A 385 45.20 -4.17 -2.38
CA MET A 385 45.30 -4.90 -1.11
C MET A 385 45.77 -4.02 0.05
N SER A 386 46.80 -3.18 -0.18
CA SER A 386 47.27 -2.21 0.81
C SER A 386 46.20 -1.20 1.17
N ALA A 387 45.45 -0.70 0.19
CA ALA A 387 44.31 0.19 0.40
C ALA A 387 43.25 -0.45 1.31
N ALA A 388 42.85 -1.69 1.02
CA ALA A 388 41.86 -2.39 1.83
C ALA A 388 42.35 -2.64 3.27
N THR A 389 43.62 -2.99 3.44
CA THR A 389 44.23 -3.26 4.75
C THR A 389 44.44 -1.97 5.56
N ALA A 390 44.81 -0.87 4.89
CA ALA A 390 44.96 0.44 5.52
C ALA A 390 43.62 0.94 6.10
N VAL A 391 42.51 0.75 5.38
CA VAL A 391 41.15 1.09 5.89
C VAL A 391 40.81 0.24 7.12
N ARG A 392 41.04 -1.08 7.08
CA ARG A 392 40.78 -1.97 8.22
C ARG A 392 41.61 -1.60 9.45
N LYS A 393 42.87 -1.21 9.25
CA LYS A 393 43.77 -0.77 10.33
C LYS A 393 43.32 0.57 10.92
N ALA A 394 42.86 1.51 10.08
CA ALA A 394 42.33 2.80 10.51
C ALA A 394 41.09 2.64 11.42
N TYR A 395 40.25 1.64 11.20
CA TYR A 395 39.09 1.37 12.06
C TYR A 395 39.43 1.16 13.53
N GLY A 396 40.60 0.57 13.84
CA GLY A 396 41.02 0.31 15.22
C GLY A 396 41.12 1.59 16.08
N GLY A 397 41.47 2.73 15.49
CA GLY A 397 41.52 4.01 16.21
C GLY A 397 40.23 4.82 16.18
N GLY A 398 39.28 4.45 15.31
CA GLY A 398 38.19 5.34 14.87
C GLY A 398 36.96 5.32 15.77
N LYS A 399 36.98 4.43 16.77
CA LYS A 399 35.87 4.13 17.69
C LYS A 399 34.58 3.93 16.88
N PRO A 400 34.50 2.84 16.09
CA PRO A 400 33.32 2.55 15.29
C PRO A 400 32.10 2.44 16.20
N ALA A 401 30.95 2.89 15.69
CA ALA A 401 29.66 2.81 16.35
C ALA A 401 28.63 2.22 15.41
N LEU A 402 27.76 1.39 15.98
CA LEU A 402 26.57 0.90 15.30
C LEU A 402 25.52 2.01 15.29
N LEU A 403 24.87 2.19 14.14
CA LEU A 403 23.77 3.11 13.94
C LEU A 403 22.52 2.29 13.64
N GLU A 404 21.42 2.67 14.28
CA GLU A 404 20.09 2.15 14.02
C GLU A 404 19.23 3.22 13.34
N PRO A 405 18.24 2.83 12.53
CA PRO A 405 17.31 3.77 11.92
C PRO A 405 16.37 4.35 12.98
N HIS A 406 16.22 5.67 12.98
CA HIS A 406 15.16 6.35 13.73
C HIS A 406 14.05 6.77 12.78
N MET A 407 12.81 6.47 13.15
CA MET A 407 11.63 6.85 12.38
C MET A 407 11.04 8.15 12.93
N GLN A 408 10.70 9.06 12.03
CA GLN A 408 9.82 10.17 12.35
C GLN A 408 8.38 9.70 12.18
N PHE A 409 7.59 9.73 13.24
CA PHE A 409 6.19 9.29 13.21
C PHE A 409 5.24 10.41 13.63
N GLU A 410 4.01 10.34 13.12
CA GLU A 410 2.89 11.18 13.51
C GLU A 410 1.77 10.27 14.03
N VAL A 411 1.21 10.61 15.19
CA VAL A 411 0.17 9.80 15.84
C VAL A 411 -1.04 10.68 16.07
N THR A 412 -2.18 10.29 15.47
CA THR A 412 -3.47 10.93 15.69
C THR A 412 -4.31 10.09 16.63
N VAL A 413 -4.66 10.62 17.80
CA VAL A 413 -5.54 9.94 18.76
C VAL A 413 -6.58 10.90 19.34
N PRO A 414 -7.76 10.39 19.75
CA PRO A 414 -8.71 11.16 20.55
C PRO A 414 -8.06 11.67 21.84
N GLU A 415 -8.42 12.89 22.26
CA GLU A 415 -7.81 13.59 23.41
C GLU A 415 -7.79 12.75 24.70
N GLN A 416 -8.87 12.00 24.95
CA GLN A 416 -9.03 11.14 26.12
C GLN A 416 -7.96 10.04 26.26
N PHE A 417 -7.27 9.66 25.18
CA PHE A 417 -6.22 8.62 25.16
C PHE A 417 -4.80 9.18 25.06
N MET A 418 -4.63 10.51 25.04
CA MET A 418 -3.33 11.14 24.81
C MET A 418 -2.30 10.74 25.87
N GLY A 419 -2.69 10.67 27.15
CA GLY A 419 -1.79 10.30 28.24
C GLY A 419 -1.27 8.86 28.13
N ASP A 420 -2.15 7.92 27.82
CA ASP A 420 -1.80 6.50 27.70
C ASP A 420 -0.85 6.25 26.53
N VAL A 421 -1.10 6.89 25.38
CA VAL A 421 -0.27 6.78 24.18
C VAL A 421 1.13 7.38 24.41
N ILE A 422 1.23 8.53 25.07
CA ILE A 422 2.53 9.13 25.43
C ILE A 422 3.32 8.19 26.36
N ASN A 423 2.65 7.56 27.33
CA ASN A 423 3.29 6.62 28.23
C ASN A 423 3.79 5.37 27.51
N ASP A 424 3.02 4.82 26.56
CA ASP A 424 3.46 3.70 25.73
C ASP A 424 4.67 4.08 24.87
N LEU A 425 4.63 5.24 24.21
CA LEU A 425 5.73 5.73 23.38
C LEU A 425 7.02 5.97 24.17
N ASN A 426 6.93 6.46 25.42
CA ASN A 426 8.11 6.64 26.29
C ASN A 426 8.69 5.32 26.81
N SER A 427 7.93 4.23 26.75
CA SER A 427 8.39 2.91 27.20
C SER A 427 9.14 2.11 26.13
N ARG A 428 9.01 2.53 24.87
CA ARG A 428 9.68 1.98 23.69
C ARG A 428 10.96 2.76 23.40
#